data_AF-A0A5C4MNB6-F1
#
_entry.id   AF-A0A5C4MNB6-F1
#
_cell.length_a   1.000
_cell.length_b   1.000
_cell.length_c   1.000
_cell.angle_alpha   90.00
_cell.angle_beta   90.00
_cell.angle_gamma   90.00
#
_symmetry.space_group_name_H-M   'P 1'
#
loop_
_entity.id
_entity.type
_entity.pdbx_description
1 polymer ?
#
loop_
_entity_poly.entity_id
_entity_poly.type
_entity_poly.pdbx_seq_one_letter_code
_entity_poly.pdbx_strand_id
1 'polypeptide(L)'
;MTATADPEAGADTTSEWQQRIEGEWHGRPSLFDAQGNHVGYEHVVRASVVEDGVSRYWMRTNLEGSGPLRNRFELGADFDFGIVDSDQNRVYCGPDFYGTGQPYGFFVEANYYSPGWQADLRTWNQVLPDGVTQVYSSVLHDGWAVCAVFNGVYKRTLDHETNPETQTFVDEWIAAETRRGSIPQVLPTKEAGAWTGTLSVEDAETQTTVGQTDVRIDHEPLSLLRARQRVTWQGALDRSYTLERYRDGARVQYDGPDVFGNAVSYGRALFTTQHLMGADARGVEKIRGREFLLDPQTRDLSIVWQLLSGERTTHFVHGLLTWEPAA
;
A
#
# COMPACT_ATOMS: atom_id res chain seq x y z
N MET A 1 37.59 -11.83 20.20
CA MET A 1 37.94 -10.51 19.62
C MET A 1 36.65 -9.76 19.44
N THR A 2 36.40 -8.84 20.36
CA THR A 2 35.25 -7.95 20.40
C THR A 2 35.39 -6.96 19.25
N ALA A 3 34.49 -7.03 18.27
CA ALA A 3 34.32 -5.96 17.30
C ALA A 3 33.58 -4.83 18.02
N THR A 4 34.33 -3.85 18.50
CA THR A 4 33.81 -2.52 18.80
C THR A 4 33.31 -1.93 17.49
N ALA A 5 31.99 -1.91 17.32
CA ALA A 5 31.36 -1.07 16.31
C ALA A 5 31.56 0.38 16.75
N ASP A 6 32.15 1.19 15.88
CA ASP A 6 32.20 2.64 16.00
C ASP A 6 30.77 3.19 16.07
N PRO A 7 30.39 3.97 17.10
CA PRO A 7 29.07 4.61 17.16
C PRO A 7 29.02 5.96 16.44
N GLU A 8 30.06 6.36 15.70
CA GLU A 8 30.15 7.68 15.05
C GLU A 8 30.22 7.60 13.53
N ALA A 9 29.14 7.12 12.90
CA ALA A 9 28.91 7.34 11.47
C ALA A 9 27.47 7.82 11.21
N GLY A 10 27.28 9.14 11.23
CA GLY A 10 26.22 9.81 10.45
C GLY A 10 24.97 10.27 11.21
N ALA A 11 25.11 11.01 12.31
CA ALA A 11 24.10 12.02 12.65
C ALA A 11 24.35 13.25 11.75
N ASP A 12 23.52 13.50 10.73
CA ASP A 12 23.13 14.86 10.25
C ASP A 12 22.41 14.95 8.88
N THR A 13 21.97 13.87 8.24
CA THR A 13 21.11 14.03 7.05
C THR A 13 19.90 13.11 7.12
N THR A 14 18.73 13.69 7.40
CA THR A 14 17.42 13.10 7.14
C THR A 14 17.39 12.47 5.74
N SER A 15 16.97 11.20 5.63
CA SER A 15 16.93 10.48 4.35
C SER A 15 16.12 11.24 3.29
N GLU A 16 16.41 11.04 2.00
CA GLU A 16 15.65 11.71 0.94
C GLU A 16 14.15 11.37 1.03
N TRP A 17 13.85 10.13 1.39
CA TRP A 17 12.49 9.69 1.64
C TRP A 17 11.81 10.52 2.73
N GLN A 18 12.47 10.70 3.87
CA GLN A 18 11.89 11.41 5.01
C GLN A 18 11.68 12.90 4.74
N GLN A 19 12.58 13.53 3.99
CA GLN A 19 12.37 14.89 3.48
C GLN A 19 11.16 14.95 2.55
N ARG A 20 11.02 13.97 1.64
CA ARG A 20 9.89 13.91 0.69
C ARG A 20 8.54 13.78 1.38
N ILE A 21 8.46 13.08 2.52
CA ILE A 21 7.21 12.85 3.25
C ILE A 21 6.96 13.83 4.41
N GLU A 22 7.81 14.83 4.59
CA GLU A 22 7.62 15.87 5.63
C GLU A 22 6.28 16.60 5.46
N GLY A 23 5.56 16.79 6.56
CA GLY A 23 4.23 17.40 6.60
C GLY A 23 3.26 16.61 7.47
N GLU A 24 2.09 17.19 7.73
CA GLU A 24 1.01 16.52 8.44
C GLU A 24 0.16 15.70 7.46
N TRP A 25 -0.06 14.42 7.79
CA TRP A 25 -0.81 13.49 6.95
C TRP A 25 -2.18 13.18 7.55
N HIS A 26 -3.23 13.54 6.81
CA HIS A 26 -4.62 13.43 7.22
C HIS A 26 -5.32 12.30 6.50
N GLY A 27 -5.83 11.32 7.25
CA GLY A 27 -6.51 10.18 6.65
C GLY A 27 -7.44 9.48 7.62
N ARG A 28 -8.27 8.59 7.06
CA ARG A 28 -9.26 7.82 7.79
C ARG A 28 -9.15 6.34 7.44
N PRO A 29 -8.11 5.62 7.89
CA PRO A 29 -7.96 4.22 7.56
C PRO A 29 -9.16 3.41 8.02
N SER A 30 -9.69 2.58 7.13
CA SER A 30 -10.69 1.57 7.45
C SER A 30 -10.00 0.33 8.06
N LEU A 31 -10.65 -0.26 9.05
CA LEU A 31 -10.28 -1.52 9.66
C LEU A 31 -11.16 -2.66 9.14
N PHE A 32 -10.52 -3.74 8.70
CA PHE A 32 -11.18 -4.95 8.22
C PHE A 32 -10.75 -6.18 9.03
N ASP A 33 -11.68 -7.13 9.16
CA ASP A 33 -11.35 -8.47 9.66
C ASP A 33 -10.64 -9.31 8.59
N ALA A 34 -10.16 -10.50 8.98
CA ALA A 34 -9.44 -11.42 8.11
C ALA A 34 -10.23 -11.86 6.86
N GLN A 35 -11.56 -11.77 6.89
CA GLN A 35 -12.46 -12.17 5.80
C GLN A 35 -12.78 -11.02 4.84
N GLY A 36 -12.29 -9.81 5.11
CA GLY A 36 -12.54 -8.63 4.28
C GLY A 36 -13.78 -7.83 4.70
N ASN A 37 -14.39 -8.13 5.85
CA ASN A 37 -15.51 -7.34 6.34
C ASN A 37 -15.01 -6.07 7.02
N HIS A 38 -15.63 -4.94 6.70
CA HIS A 38 -15.36 -3.67 7.36
C HIS A 38 -15.90 -3.69 8.80
N VAL A 39 -15.08 -3.36 9.79
CA VAL A 39 -15.46 -3.39 11.21
C VAL A 39 -15.25 -2.07 11.95
N GLY A 40 -14.61 -1.08 11.32
CA GLY A 40 -14.37 0.21 11.95
C GLY A 40 -13.39 1.08 11.19
N TYR A 41 -12.95 2.14 11.84
CA TYR A 41 -11.97 3.09 11.35
C TYR A 41 -10.90 3.34 12.40
N GLU A 42 -9.72 3.69 11.94
CA GLU A 42 -8.66 4.28 12.74
C GLU A 42 -8.70 5.80 12.58
N HIS A 43 -8.58 6.51 13.70
CA HIS A 43 -8.20 7.92 13.73
C HIS A 43 -6.70 7.95 14.00
N VAL A 44 -5.92 8.41 13.04
CA VAL A 44 -4.46 8.48 13.17
C VAL A 44 -4.01 9.91 12.96
N VAL A 45 -3.27 10.43 13.94
CA VAL A 45 -2.43 11.62 13.76
C VAL A 45 -1.01 11.19 14.09
N ARG A 46 -0.07 11.52 13.21
CA ARG A 46 1.32 11.06 13.31
C ARG A 46 2.26 12.09 12.73
N ALA A 47 3.45 12.18 13.32
CA ALA A 47 4.54 12.97 12.76
C ALA A 47 5.90 12.35 13.09
N SER A 48 6.90 12.73 12.31
CA SER A 48 8.30 12.46 12.62
C SER A 48 8.92 13.73 13.18
N VAL A 49 9.69 13.61 14.25
CA VAL A 49 10.40 14.72 14.89
C VAL A 49 11.86 14.34 15.00
N VAL A 50 12.76 15.26 14.65
CA VAL A 50 14.20 15.09 14.84
C VAL A 50 14.60 15.94 16.04
N GLU A 51 14.94 15.29 17.16
CA GLU A 51 15.39 15.94 18.39
C GLU A 51 16.72 15.32 18.82
N ASP A 52 17.70 16.15 19.15
CA ASP A 52 19.03 15.73 19.63
C ASP A 52 19.74 14.70 18.71
N GLY A 53 19.54 14.82 17.40
CA GLY A 53 20.13 13.90 16.40
C GLY A 53 19.43 12.54 16.31
N VAL A 54 18.30 12.34 16.99
CA VAL A 54 17.50 11.12 16.95
C VAL A 54 16.16 11.40 16.29
N SER A 55 15.86 10.68 15.21
CA SER A 55 14.53 10.69 14.60
C SER A 55 13.56 9.86 15.44
N ARG A 56 12.54 10.51 15.98
CA ARG A 56 11.42 9.88 16.69
C ARG A 56 10.16 9.94 15.84
N TYR A 57 9.31 8.94 16.02
CA TYR A 57 8.00 8.89 15.41
C TYR A 57 6.97 8.71 16.50
N TRP A 58 6.02 9.63 16.55
CA TRP A 58 4.87 9.50 17.45
C TRP A 58 3.61 9.31 16.62
N MET A 59 2.70 8.50 17.15
CA MET A 59 1.43 8.20 16.51
C MET A 59 0.34 8.08 17.57
N ARG A 60 -0.64 8.98 17.49
CA ARG A 60 -1.86 8.91 18.28
C ARG A 60 -2.90 8.14 17.48
N THR A 61 -3.36 7.03 18.04
CA THR A 61 -4.39 6.18 17.43
C THR A 61 -5.63 6.10 18.29
N ASN A 62 -6.81 6.19 17.69
CA ASN A 62 -8.08 5.86 18.34
C ASN A 62 -8.93 5.04 17.37
N LEU A 63 -9.52 3.94 17.84
CA LEU A 63 -10.34 3.07 17.03
C LEU A 63 -11.83 3.37 17.20
N GLU A 64 -12.46 3.69 16.09
CA GLU A 64 -13.90 3.79 16.00
C GLU A 64 -14.47 2.50 15.43
N GLY A 65 -15.25 1.78 16.22
CA GLY A 65 -15.85 0.53 15.78
C GLY A 65 -16.32 -0.32 16.94
N SER A 66 -16.61 -1.58 16.64
CA SER A 66 -17.00 -2.56 17.65
C SER A 66 -16.51 -3.95 17.27
N GLY A 67 -16.67 -4.90 18.18
CA GLY A 67 -16.28 -6.29 17.96
C GLY A 67 -14.86 -6.62 18.41
N PRO A 68 -14.38 -7.84 18.12
CA PRO A 68 -13.16 -8.38 18.71
C PRO A 68 -11.90 -7.58 18.40
N LEU A 69 -11.79 -7.01 17.20
CA LEU A 69 -10.61 -6.24 16.81
C LEU A 69 -10.47 -4.92 17.56
N ARG A 70 -11.57 -4.28 17.97
CA ARG A 70 -11.50 -3.09 18.83
C ARG A 70 -10.84 -3.42 20.17
N ASN A 71 -11.30 -4.46 20.84
CA ASN A 71 -10.73 -4.87 22.13
C ASN A 71 -9.25 -5.27 22.03
N ARG A 72 -8.82 -5.76 20.86
CA ARG A 72 -7.43 -6.17 20.62
C ARG A 72 -6.51 -4.97 20.37
N PHE A 73 -6.97 -3.98 19.61
CA PHE A 73 -6.11 -2.91 19.09
C PHE A 73 -6.29 -1.56 19.79
N GLU A 74 -7.30 -1.40 20.65
CA GLU A 74 -7.45 -0.22 21.49
C GLU A 74 -6.30 -0.15 22.50
N LEU A 75 -5.59 0.97 22.52
CA LEU A 75 -4.48 1.22 23.44
C LEU A 75 -4.80 2.39 24.37
N GLY A 76 -4.34 2.29 25.62
CA GLY A 76 -4.47 3.36 26.61
C GLY A 76 -3.38 4.43 26.54
N ALA A 77 -2.54 4.40 25.50
CA ALA A 77 -1.40 5.30 25.31
C ALA A 77 -1.13 5.55 23.81
N ASP A 78 -0.49 6.67 23.51
CA ASP A 78 0.04 6.97 22.18
C ASP A 78 1.28 6.10 21.90
N PHE A 79 1.53 5.78 20.62
CA PHE A 79 2.76 5.13 20.21
C PHE A 79 3.90 6.14 20.09
N ASP A 80 5.10 5.74 20.48
CA ASP A 80 6.33 6.51 20.40
C ASP A 80 7.51 5.58 20.19
N PHE A 81 8.22 5.72 19.07
CA PHE A 81 9.32 4.84 18.71
C PHE A 81 10.44 5.55 17.97
N GLY A 82 11.66 5.03 18.11
CA GLY A 82 12.80 5.50 17.37
C GLY A 82 12.75 5.05 15.91
N ILE A 83 13.23 5.88 15.00
CA ILE A 83 13.49 5.50 13.61
C ILE A 83 14.97 5.76 13.32
N VAL A 84 15.70 4.72 12.94
CA VAL A 84 16.98 4.91 12.26
C VAL A 84 16.70 4.89 10.77
N ASP A 85 16.84 6.05 10.14
CA ASP A 85 16.42 6.28 8.78
C ASP A 85 17.65 6.43 7.89
N SER A 86 17.98 5.36 7.17
CA SER A 86 18.94 5.41 6.07
C SER A 86 18.19 5.24 4.76
N ASP A 87 18.71 5.78 3.67
CA ASP A 87 18.10 5.61 2.34
C ASP A 87 17.99 4.12 1.93
N GLN A 88 18.70 3.20 2.60
CA GLN A 88 18.61 1.76 2.36
C GLN A 88 17.62 1.02 3.27
N ASN A 89 17.50 1.46 4.53
CA ASN A 89 16.65 0.84 5.53
C ASN A 89 16.12 1.88 6.51
N ARG A 90 14.82 1.80 6.78
CA ARG A 90 14.17 2.38 7.95
C ARG A 90 14.11 1.32 9.04
N VAL A 91 14.83 1.49 10.13
CA VAL A 91 14.78 0.57 11.27
C VAL A 91 13.87 1.15 12.34
N TYR A 92 12.84 0.38 12.72
CA TYR A 92 11.88 0.72 13.76
C TYR A 92 12.41 0.21 15.10
N CYS A 93 12.69 1.12 16.02
CA CYS A 93 13.45 0.87 17.24
C CYS A 93 12.64 1.17 18.51
N GLY A 94 11.89 0.18 18.99
CA GLY A 94 11.32 0.08 20.34
C GLY A 94 10.34 1.19 20.73
N PRO A 95 9.83 1.20 21.97
CA PRO A 95 9.18 0.03 22.59
C PRO A 95 8.00 -0.51 21.76
N ASP A 96 7.47 0.27 20.83
CA ASP A 96 6.15 0.04 20.24
C ASP A 96 6.16 -0.65 18.87
N PHE A 97 7.29 -0.57 18.18
CA PHE A 97 7.52 -1.27 16.92
C PHE A 97 8.95 -1.81 16.83
N TYR A 98 9.08 -3.00 16.25
CA TYR A 98 10.35 -3.65 15.99
C TYR A 98 10.37 -4.22 14.57
N GLY A 99 11.30 -3.75 13.73
CA GLY A 99 11.46 -4.29 12.39
C GLY A 99 12.07 -3.29 11.44
N THR A 100 11.78 -3.46 10.15
CA THR A 100 12.44 -2.70 9.07
C THR A 100 11.48 -2.32 7.97
N GLY A 101 11.73 -1.19 7.32
CA GLY A 101 11.15 -0.82 6.05
C GLY A 101 12.21 -0.47 5.02
N GLN A 102 11.89 -0.66 3.76
CA GLN A 102 12.76 -0.41 2.63
C GLN A 102 12.04 0.54 1.66
N PRO A 103 12.64 1.71 1.37
CA PRO A 103 12.13 2.60 0.35
C PRO A 103 12.50 2.10 -1.05
N TYR A 104 11.57 2.33 -1.97
CA TYR A 104 11.66 2.02 -3.39
C TYR A 104 11.01 3.21 -4.11
N GLY A 105 11.80 4.25 -4.41
CA GLY A 105 11.29 5.48 -5.03
C GLY A 105 10.22 6.19 -4.19
N PHE A 106 8.96 6.15 -4.63
CA PHE A 106 7.80 6.73 -3.92
C PHE A 106 6.99 5.69 -3.13
N PHE A 107 7.50 4.48 -2.99
CA PHE A 107 6.90 3.39 -2.25
C PHE A 107 7.81 2.96 -1.09
N VAL A 108 7.22 2.60 0.05
CA VAL A 108 7.91 1.92 1.14
C VAL A 108 7.18 0.62 1.45
N GLU A 109 7.93 -0.48 1.44
CA GLU A 109 7.52 -1.73 2.05
C GLU A 109 8.13 -1.83 3.44
N ALA A 110 7.31 -2.08 4.45
CA ALA A 110 7.76 -2.28 5.81
C ALA A 110 7.22 -3.58 6.40
N ASN A 111 8.07 -4.26 7.18
CA ASN A 111 7.75 -5.46 7.93
C ASN A 111 8.23 -5.27 9.37
N TYR A 112 7.29 -5.21 10.31
CA TYR A 112 7.59 -4.95 11.71
C TYR A 112 6.54 -5.55 12.62
N TYR A 113 6.91 -5.82 13.87
CA TYR A 113 6.05 -6.31 14.92
C TYR A 113 5.63 -5.18 15.85
N SER A 114 4.35 -5.12 16.21
CA SER A 114 3.85 -4.22 17.26
C SER A 114 3.51 -5.04 18.52
N PRO A 115 4.18 -4.81 19.66
CA PRO A 115 3.79 -5.42 20.92
C PRO A 115 2.42 -4.94 21.42
N GLY A 116 2.05 -3.68 21.14
CA GLY A 116 0.74 -3.13 21.52
C GLY A 116 -0.40 -3.88 20.85
N TRP A 117 -0.30 -4.10 19.54
CA TRP A 117 -1.31 -4.82 18.77
C TRP A 117 -1.11 -6.34 18.72
N GLN A 118 0.04 -6.81 19.22
CA GLN A 118 0.45 -8.21 19.25
C GLN A 118 0.33 -8.86 17.87
N ALA A 119 0.83 -8.20 16.83
CA ALA A 119 0.71 -8.66 15.45
C ALA A 119 1.97 -8.31 14.65
N ASP A 120 2.29 -9.15 13.67
CA ASP A 120 3.23 -8.83 12.60
C ASP A 120 2.51 -7.97 11.56
N LEU A 121 3.12 -6.87 11.15
CA LEU A 121 2.58 -5.94 10.17
C LEU A 121 3.40 -5.98 8.91
N ARG A 122 2.73 -6.13 7.77
CA ARG A 122 3.28 -5.80 6.46
C ARG A 122 2.61 -4.55 5.93
N THR A 123 3.33 -3.44 5.95
CA THR A 123 2.81 -2.11 5.66
C THR A 123 3.37 -1.58 4.36
N TRP A 124 2.47 -1.13 3.49
CA TRP A 124 2.73 -0.61 2.16
C TRP A 124 2.26 0.83 2.07
N ASN A 125 3.23 1.74 1.97
CA ASN A 125 3.00 3.18 1.87
C ASN A 125 3.43 3.66 0.49
N GLN A 126 2.49 4.17 -0.29
CA GLN A 126 2.78 4.68 -1.62
C GLN A 126 2.38 6.15 -1.70
N VAL A 127 3.33 7.04 -1.95
CA VAL A 127 3.04 8.43 -2.33
C VAL A 127 2.75 8.45 -3.83
N LEU A 128 1.63 9.05 -4.23
CA LEU A 128 1.23 9.14 -5.62
C LEU A 128 2.00 10.25 -6.35
N PRO A 129 1.97 10.29 -7.70
CA PRO A 129 2.72 11.28 -8.48
C PRO A 129 2.42 12.75 -8.15
N ASP A 130 1.28 13.05 -7.52
CA ASP A 130 0.93 14.39 -7.05
C ASP A 130 1.77 14.85 -5.84
N GLY A 131 2.54 13.95 -5.24
CA GLY A 131 3.42 14.22 -4.09
C GLY A 131 2.68 14.58 -2.79
N VAL A 132 1.35 14.49 -2.76
CA VAL A 132 0.52 14.89 -1.61
C VAL A 132 -0.56 13.89 -1.26
N THR A 133 -0.81 12.90 -2.10
CA THR A 133 -1.67 11.75 -1.78
C THR A 133 -0.84 10.55 -1.41
N GLN A 134 -1.18 9.88 -0.32
CA GLN A 134 -0.57 8.62 0.06
C GLN A 134 -1.63 7.52 0.19
N VAL A 135 -1.37 6.37 -0.40
CA VAL A 135 -2.18 5.16 -0.24
C VAL A 135 -1.48 4.23 0.75
N TYR A 136 -2.14 4.01 1.86
CA TYR A 136 -1.67 3.26 3.02
C TYR A 136 -2.40 1.92 3.12
N SER A 137 -1.64 0.87 3.39
CA SER A 137 -2.15 -0.45 3.72
C SER A 137 -1.28 -1.10 4.77
N SER A 138 -1.86 -1.71 5.79
CA SER A 138 -1.15 -2.56 6.74
C SER A 138 -1.90 -3.87 6.93
N VAL A 139 -1.30 -4.97 6.50
CA VAL A 139 -1.85 -6.32 6.68
C VAL A 139 -1.23 -6.92 7.94
N LEU A 140 -2.08 -7.19 8.93
CA LEU A 140 -1.68 -7.69 10.24
C LEU A 140 -1.82 -9.21 10.26
N HIS A 141 -0.83 -9.89 10.85
CA HIS A 141 -0.76 -11.33 10.91
C HIS A 141 -0.53 -11.86 12.34
N ASP A 142 -1.18 -12.99 12.61
CA ASP A 142 -0.85 -13.93 13.67
C ASP A 142 -0.02 -15.07 13.05
N GLY A 143 1.30 -14.89 13.02
CA GLY A 143 2.20 -15.76 12.24
C GLY A 143 1.90 -15.64 10.74
N TRP A 144 1.42 -16.73 10.11
CA TRP A 144 1.08 -16.73 8.67
C TRP A 144 -0.37 -16.30 8.39
N ALA A 145 -1.23 -16.23 9.40
CA ALA A 145 -2.65 -15.97 9.22
C ALA A 145 -2.93 -14.47 9.30
N VAL A 146 -3.59 -13.91 8.29
CA VAL A 146 -4.09 -12.53 8.38
C VAL A 146 -5.13 -12.45 9.50
N CYS A 147 -4.98 -11.50 10.41
CA CYS A 147 -5.94 -11.25 11.48
C CYS A 147 -6.74 -9.95 11.29
N ALA A 148 -6.15 -8.95 10.64
CA ALA A 148 -6.79 -7.67 10.35
C ALA A 148 -6.07 -6.93 9.21
N VAL A 149 -6.75 -5.95 8.62
CA VAL A 149 -6.14 -5.05 7.64
C VAL A 149 -6.58 -3.61 7.92
N PHE A 150 -5.63 -2.68 7.93
CA PHE A 150 -5.89 -1.24 7.87
C PHE A 150 -5.61 -0.71 6.47
N ASN A 151 -6.55 0.02 5.87
CA ASN A 151 -6.38 0.61 4.54
C ASN A 151 -6.92 2.03 4.50
N GLY A 152 -6.17 2.98 3.93
CA GLY A 152 -6.62 4.36 3.86
C GLY A 152 -5.92 5.18 2.79
N VAL A 153 -6.51 6.32 2.45
CA VAL A 153 -5.87 7.34 1.63
C VAL A 153 -5.67 8.59 2.48
N TYR A 154 -4.44 9.06 2.51
CA TYR A 154 -4.05 10.25 3.24
C TYR A 154 -3.80 11.42 2.28
N LYS A 155 -4.08 12.63 2.76
CA LYS A 155 -3.66 13.89 2.14
C LYS A 155 -2.66 14.61 3.02
N ARG A 156 -1.58 15.07 2.41
CA ARG A 156 -0.53 15.86 3.07
C ARG A 156 -0.89 17.33 3.07
N THR A 157 -0.61 18.00 4.19
CA THR A 157 -0.71 19.45 4.35
C THR A 157 0.53 19.99 5.04
N LEU A 158 0.81 21.28 4.85
CA LEU A 158 1.97 21.97 5.43
C LEU A 158 1.58 23.12 6.36
N ASP A 159 0.32 23.57 6.32
CA ASP A 159 -0.17 24.78 7.00
C ASP A 159 -1.48 24.55 7.77
N HIS A 160 -1.88 23.29 7.97
CA HIS A 160 -3.18 22.91 8.55
C HIS A 160 -3.46 23.56 9.92
N GLU A 161 -2.46 23.72 10.79
CA GLU A 161 -2.65 24.37 12.09
C GLU A 161 -3.08 25.84 12.00
N THR A 162 -2.73 26.54 10.91
CA THR A 162 -2.86 28.01 10.80
C THR A 162 -3.77 28.47 9.66
N ASN A 163 -4.15 27.59 8.74
CA ASN A 163 -4.95 27.91 7.56
C ASN A 163 -6.37 27.31 7.65
N PRO A 164 -7.42 28.13 7.85
CA PRO A 164 -8.81 27.67 7.92
C PRO A 164 -9.33 26.99 6.64
N GLU A 165 -8.81 27.36 5.47
CA GLU A 165 -9.19 26.70 4.20
C GLU A 165 -8.62 25.27 4.16
N THR A 166 -7.37 25.09 4.58
CA THR A 166 -6.74 23.77 4.70
C THR A 166 -7.47 22.90 5.72
N GLN A 167 -7.88 23.47 6.86
CA GLN A 167 -8.69 22.76 7.88
C GLN A 167 -10.02 22.27 7.30
N THR A 168 -10.73 23.15 6.59
CA THR A 168 -12.01 22.79 5.95
C THR A 168 -11.82 21.70 4.90
N PHE A 169 -10.77 21.79 4.08
CA PHE A 169 -10.41 20.75 3.10
C PHE A 169 -10.14 19.40 3.78
N VAL A 170 -9.39 19.39 4.88
CA VAL A 170 -9.09 18.18 5.66
C VAL A 170 -10.37 17.56 6.22
N ASP A 171 -11.26 18.35 6.80
CA ASP A 171 -12.55 17.87 7.32
C ASP A 171 -13.40 17.23 6.21
N GLU A 172 -13.49 17.88 5.04
CA GLU A 172 -14.20 17.35 3.88
C GLU A 172 -13.56 16.05 3.36
N TRP A 173 -12.22 15.99 3.33
CA TRP A 173 -11.46 14.82 2.94
C TRP A 173 -11.74 13.63 3.87
N ILE A 174 -11.64 13.84 5.18
CA ILE A 174 -11.92 12.82 6.19
C ILE A 174 -13.37 12.33 6.09
N ALA A 175 -14.33 13.24 5.89
CA ALA A 175 -15.72 12.86 5.69
C ALA A 175 -15.93 12.04 4.40
N ALA A 176 -15.22 12.37 3.32
CA ALA A 176 -15.27 11.60 2.07
C ALA A 176 -14.66 10.21 2.24
N GLU A 177 -13.50 10.09 2.87
CA GLU A 177 -12.85 8.80 3.13
C GLU A 177 -13.65 7.94 4.11
N THR A 178 -14.32 8.53 5.09
CA THR A 178 -15.27 7.82 5.95
C THR A 178 -16.43 7.22 5.14
N ARG A 179 -16.95 7.92 4.13
CA ARG A 179 -18.01 7.35 3.26
C ARG A 179 -17.50 6.27 2.32
N ARG A 180 -16.26 6.42 1.81
CA ARG A 180 -15.66 5.51 0.83
C ARG A 180 -14.99 4.29 1.46
N GLY A 181 -14.64 4.37 2.74
CA GLY A 181 -13.75 3.43 3.39
C GLY A 181 -14.23 1.98 3.36
N SER A 182 -15.54 1.76 3.50
CA SER A 182 -16.15 0.42 3.45
C SER A 182 -16.53 -0.06 2.04
N ILE A 183 -16.37 0.79 1.02
CA ILE A 183 -16.77 0.45 -0.35
C ILE A 183 -15.84 -0.64 -0.89
N PRO A 184 -16.37 -1.78 -1.36
CA PRO A 184 -15.55 -2.84 -1.92
C PRO A 184 -14.96 -2.43 -3.28
N GLN A 185 -13.78 -2.96 -3.60
CA GLN A 185 -13.19 -2.85 -4.91
C GLN A 185 -13.98 -3.70 -5.93
N VAL A 186 -15.00 -3.10 -6.53
CA VAL A 186 -15.77 -3.70 -7.61
C VAL A 186 -15.44 -2.97 -8.90
N LEU A 187 -14.82 -3.68 -9.83
CA LEU A 187 -14.55 -3.16 -11.17
C LEU A 187 -15.85 -3.02 -11.99
N PRO A 188 -15.85 -2.22 -13.07
CA PRO A 188 -17.02 -2.06 -13.94
C PRO A 188 -17.58 -3.40 -14.41
N THR A 189 -18.88 -3.63 -14.26
CA THR A 189 -19.51 -4.92 -14.60
C THR A 189 -20.29 -4.90 -15.91
N LYS A 190 -20.39 -3.73 -16.55
CA LYS A 190 -21.19 -3.51 -17.77
C LYS A 190 -20.54 -2.54 -18.76
N GLU A 191 -19.38 -1.98 -18.41
CA GLU A 191 -18.69 -0.96 -19.19
C GLU A 191 -17.28 -1.45 -19.45
N ALA A 192 -16.94 -1.61 -20.73
CA ALA A 192 -15.59 -1.88 -21.16
C ALA A 192 -14.75 -0.59 -21.13
N GLY A 193 -13.44 -0.73 -21.08
CA GLY A 193 -12.52 0.39 -21.06
C GLY A 193 -11.11 -0.09 -20.75
N ALA A 194 -10.26 0.82 -20.29
CA ALA A 194 -8.91 0.47 -19.87
C ALA A 194 -8.43 1.34 -18.72
N TRP A 195 -7.52 0.79 -17.93
CA TRP A 195 -6.67 1.59 -17.05
C TRP A 195 -5.33 1.83 -17.73
N THR A 196 -4.90 3.09 -17.80
CA THR A 196 -3.66 3.51 -18.47
C THR A 196 -2.82 4.38 -17.54
N GLY A 197 -1.51 4.27 -17.63
CA GLY A 197 -0.60 5.16 -16.90
C GLY A 197 0.84 4.68 -16.94
N THR A 198 1.73 5.52 -16.43
CA THR A 198 3.17 5.24 -16.38
C THR A 198 3.56 4.91 -14.95
N LEU A 199 4.16 3.74 -14.74
CA LEU A 199 4.57 3.24 -13.43
C LEU A 199 6.10 3.31 -13.30
N SER A 200 6.58 3.66 -12.10
CA SER A 200 8.00 3.58 -11.76
C SER A 200 8.42 2.13 -11.58
N VAL A 201 9.65 1.81 -11.95
CA VAL A 201 10.26 0.49 -11.77
C VAL A 201 11.51 0.64 -10.93
N GLU A 202 11.51 -0.03 -9.78
CA GLU A 202 12.59 -0.01 -8.79
C GLU A 202 13.24 -1.39 -8.74
N ASP A 203 14.57 -1.45 -8.82
CA ASP A 203 15.31 -2.70 -8.60
C ASP A 203 15.29 -3.04 -7.09
N ALA A 204 14.94 -4.28 -6.76
CA ALA A 204 14.77 -4.67 -5.37
C ALA A 204 16.10 -4.89 -4.62
N GLU A 205 17.18 -5.19 -5.34
CA GLU A 205 18.51 -5.47 -4.79
C GLU A 205 19.28 -4.17 -4.53
N THR A 206 19.27 -3.24 -5.48
CA THR A 206 19.97 -1.95 -5.37
C THR A 206 19.12 -0.83 -4.81
N GLN A 207 17.78 -1.00 -4.77
CA GLN A 207 16.81 0.02 -4.36
C GLN A 207 16.85 1.29 -5.22
N THR A 208 17.28 1.17 -6.48
CA THR A 208 17.37 2.28 -7.41
C THR A 208 16.30 2.20 -8.48
N THR A 209 15.81 3.35 -8.93
CA THR A 209 14.90 3.44 -10.08
C THR A 209 15.63 3.03 -11.34
N VAL A 210 15.16 1.96 -12.00
CA VAL A 210 15.71 1.48 -13.28
C VAL A 210 15.03 2.10 -14.48
N GLY A 211 13.84 2.69 -14.29
CA GLY A 211 13.13 3.43 -15.31
C GLY A 211 11.62 3.45 -15.08
N GLN A 212 10.89 3.67 -16.16
CA GLN A 212 9.43 3.73 -16.15
C GLN A 212 8.85 2.75 -17.17
N THR A 213 7.64 2.28 -16.92
CA THR A 213 6.90 1.39 -17.80
C THR A 213 5.49 1.92 -17.99
N ASP A 214 5.10 2.10 -19.24
CA ASP A 214 3.73 2.41 -19.61
C ASP A 214 2.89 1.14 -19.50
N VAL A 215 1.85 1.21 -18.69
CA VAL A 215 0.97 0.08 -18.39
C VAL A 215 -0.43 0.39 -18.91
N ARG A 216 -1.00 -0.59 -19.60
CA ARG A 216 -2.39 -0.63 -20.01
C ARG A 216 -3.04 -1.92 -19.55
N ILE A 217 -4.21 -1.80 -18.90
CA ILE A 217 -5.07 -2.91 -18.54
C ILE A 217 -6.38 -2.74 -19.30
N ASP A 218 -6.51 -3.37 -20.46
CA ASP A 218 -7.79 -3.47 -21.16
C ASP A 218 -8.76 -4.30 -20.32
N HIS A 219 -10.01 -3.85 -20.22
CA HIS A 219 -11.03 -4.44 -19.37
C HIS A 219 -12.31 -4.73 -20.16
N GLU A 220 -12.69 -6.00 -20.19
CA GLU A 220 -13.90 -6.50 -20.85
C GLU A 220 -14.77 -7.24 -19.84
N PRO A 221 -15.87 -6.62 -19.36
CA PRO A 221 -16.83 -7.33 -18.51
C PRO A 221 -17.50 -8.49 -19.26
N LEU A 222 -17.42 -9.70 -18.70
CA LEU A 222 -18.04 -10.90 -19.26
C LEU A 222 -19.38 -11.23 -18.56
N SER A 223 -19.50 -10.86 -17.29
CA SER A 223 -20.71 -10.99 -16.49
C SER A 223 -20.67 -10.04 -15.30
N LEU A 224 -21.68 -10.09 -14.42
CA LEU A 224 -21.68 -9.30 -13.18
C LEU A 224 -20.53 -9.65 -12.21
N LEU A 225 -19.90 -10.81 -12.39
CA LEU A 225 -18.84 -11.31 -11.50
C LEU A 225 -17.54 -11.65 -12.24
N ARG A 226 -17.52 -11.54 -13.58
CA ARG A 226 -16.36 -11.92 -14.40
C ARG A 226 -15.96 -10.80 -15.34
N ALA A 227 -14.66 -10.63 -15.52
CA ALA A 227 -14.11 -9.81 -16.57
C ALA A 227 -12.86 -10.47 -17.16
N ARG A 228 -12.63 -10.26 -18.44
CA ARG A 228 -11.35 -10.53 -19.08
C ARG A 228 -10.52 -9.26 -19.04
N GLN A 229 -9.24 -9.40 -18.74
CA GLN A 229 -8.29 -8.31 -18.79
C GLN A 229 -7.09 -8.70 -19.63
N ARG A 230 -6.65 -7.79 -20.49
CA ARG A 230 -5.36 -7.87 -21.17
C ARG A 230 -4.46 -6.80 -20.60
N VAL A 231 -3.34 -7.22 -20.03
CA VAL A 231 -2.35 -6.33 -19.44
C VAL A 231 -1.18 -6.22 -20.40
N THR A 232 -0.74 -5.00 -20.69
CA THR A 232 0.42 -4.72 -21.54
C THR A 232 1.31 -3.68 -20.88
N TRP A 233 2.61 -3.96 -20.85
CA TRP A 233 3.66 -3.15 -20.26
C TRP A 233 4.67 -2.84 -21.35
N GLN A 234 5.10 -1.59 -21.46
CA GLN A 234 6.12 -1.15 -22.42
C GLN A 234 7.10 -0.18 -21.77
N GLY A 235 8.41 -0.41 -21.89
CA GLY A 235 9.44 0.49 -21.39
C GLY A 235 10.56 -0.23 -20.64
N ALA A 236 10.80 0.15 -19.38
CA ALA A 236 11.83 -0.47 -18.55
C ALA A 236 11.59 -1.99 -18.35
N LEU A 237 10.32 -2.42 -18.37
CA LEU A 237 9.92 -3.82 -18.39
C LEU A 237 8.83 -4.02 -19.46
N ASP A 238 9.03 -4.99 -20.35
CA ASP A 238 8.06 -5.33 -21.39
C ASP A 238 7.33 -6.63 -21.04
N ARG A 239 5.99 -6.59 -21.03
CA ARG A 239 5.14 -7.76 -20.78
C ARG A 239 3.81 -7.65 -21.50
N SER A 240 3.21 -8.78 -21.87
CA SER A 240 1.81 -8.84 -22.30
C SER A 240 1.20 -10.17 -21.88
N TYR A 241 0.05 -10.11 -21.21
CA TYR A 241 -0.66 -11.30 -20.72
C TYR A 241 -2.15 -11.05 -20.57
N THR A 242 -2.94 -12.12 -20.63
CA THR A 242 -4.39 -12.11 -20.50
C THR A 242 -4.79 -12.93 -19.27
N LEU A 243 -5.76 -12.40 -18.53
CA LEU A 243 -6.37 -13.08 -17.40
C LEU A 243 -7.88 -12.93 -17.41
N GLU A 244 -8.57 -13.93 -16.87
CA GLU A 244 -9.96 -13.82 -16.48
C GLU A 244 -10.04 -13.74 -14.96
N ARG A 245 -10.64 -12.66 -14.46
CA ARG A 245 -10.91 -12.49 -13.05
C ARG A 245 -12.35 -12.90 -12.73
N TYR A 246 -12.52 -13.65 -11.66
CA TYR A 246 -13.82 -13.97 -11.07
C TYR A 246 -13.88 -13.43 -9.64
N ARG A 247 -14.98 -12.76 -9.29
CA ARG A 247 -15.21 -12.21 -7.95
C ARG A 247 -16.29 -12.99 -7.21
N ASP A 248 -15.97 -13.43 -5.99
CA ASP A 248 -16.87 -14.03 -5.01
C ASP A 248 -16.75 -13.30 -3.66
N GLY A 249 -17.64 -12.33 -3.43
CA GLY A 249 -17.56 -11.44 -2.28
C GLY A 249 -16.27 -10.62 -2.28
N ALA A 250 -15.47 -10.78 -1.23
CA ALA A 250 -14.12 -10.21 -1.10
C ALA A 250 -13.05 -11.02 -1.84
N ARG A 251 -13.33 -12.26 -2.23
CA ARG A 251 -12.36 -13.12 -2.91
C ARG A 251 -12.36 -12.83 -4.40
N VAL A 252 -11.18 -12.87 -5.00
CA VAL A 252 -10.99 -12.82 -6.44
C VAL A 252 -10.09 -13.99 -6.86
N GLN A 253 -10.42 -14.61 -7.98
CA GLN A 253 -9.66 -15.71 -8.57
C GLN A 253 -9.21 -15.32 -9.97
N TYR A 254 -8.04 -15.82 -10.36
CA TYR A 254 -7.50 -15.72 -11.72
C TYR A 254 -7.34 -17.13 -12.26
N ASP A 255 -8.04 -17.45 -13.36
CA ASP A 255 -8.12 -18.81 -13.91
C ASP A 255 -7.69 -18.85 -15.40
N GLY A 256 -6.57 -18.20 -15.71
CA GLY A 256 -5.95 -18.23 -17.03
C GLY A 256 -6.51 -17.18 -18.02
N PRO A 257 -6.11 -17.25 -19.30
CA PRO A 257 -5.24 -18.28 -19.86
C PRO A 257 -3.77 -18.13 -19.45
N ASP A 258 -3.27 -16.91 -19.21
CA ASP A 258 -1.83 -16.68 -18.99
C ASP A 258 -1.46 -16.54 -17.51
N VAL A 259 -2.45 -16.27 -16.65
CA VAL A 259 -2.25 -15.99 -15.22
C VAL A 259 -3.17 -16.84 -14.36
N PHE A 260 -2.60 -17.47 -13.33
CA PHE A 260 -3.35 -18.19 -12.30
C PHE A 260 -3.06 -17.62 -10.93
N GLY A 261 -4.05 -17.62 -10.03
CA GLY A 261 -3.84 -17.15 -8.67
C GLY A 261 -5.12 -16.72 -7.98
N ASN A 262 -4.96 -15.89 -6.96
CA ASN A 262 -6.08 -15.36 -6.20
C ASN A 262 -5.74 -14.02 -5.54
N ALA A 263 -6.77 -13.39 -5.01
CA ALA A 263 -6.68 -12.16 -4.27
C ALA A 263 -7.81 -12.04 -3.26
N VAL A 264 -7.63 -11.17 -2.26
CA VAL A 264 -8.65 -10.80 -1.28
C VAL A 264 -8.74 -9.29 -1.22
N SER A 265 -9.96 -8.76 -1.26
CA SER A 265 -10.24 -7.34 -1.08
C SER A 265 -10.60 -7.00 0.35
N TYR A 266 -10.05 -5.89 0.82
CA TYR A 266 -10.36 -5.26 2.10
C TYR A 266 -10.80 -3.83 1.78
N GLY A 267 -12.10 -3.69 1.51
CA GLY A 267 -12.68 -2.47 0.94
C GLY A 267 -12.12 -2.21 -0.47
N ARG A 268 -11.55 -1.02 -0.67
CA ARG A 268 -11.02 -0.55 -1.96
C ARG A 268 -9.67 -1.16 -2.35
N ALA A 269 -8.98 -1.81 -1.41
CA ALA A 269 -7.68 -2.46 -1.65
C ALA A 269 -7.86 -3.95 -1.98
N LEU A 270 -7.28 -4.41 -3.09
CA LEU A 270 -7.20 -5.81 -3.47
C LEU A 270 -5.75 -6.27 -3.36
N PHE A 271 -5.50 -7.26 -2.50
CA PHE A 271 -4.18 -7.87 -2.35
C PHE A 271 -4.11 -9.14 -3.18
N THR A 272 -3.20 -9.17 -4.14
CA THR A 272 -3.18 -10.15 -5.21
C THR A 272 -1.91 -10.98 -5.21
N THR A 273 -2.04 -12.26 -5.56
CA THR A 273 -0.94 -13.13 -5.95
C THR A 273 -1.27 -13.75 -7.31
N GLN A 274 -0.43 -13.46 -8.30
CA GLN A 274 -0.58 -13.87 -9.68
C GLN A 274 0.66 -14.66 -10.09
N HIS A 275 0.45 -15.81 -10.72
CA HIS A 275 1.49 -16.66 -11.28
C HIS A 275 1.40 -16.55 -12.80
N LEU A 276 2.46 -16.04 -13.43
CA LEU A 276 2.53 -15.96 -14.88
C LEU A 276 2.97 -17.33 -15.39
N MET A 277 2.11 -17.96 -16.19
CA MET A 277 2.29 -19.33 -16.64
C MET A 277 3.44 -19.48 -17.64
N GLY A 278 3.67 -18.46 -18.48
CA GLY A 278 4.55 -18.56 -19.64
C GLY A 278 3.99 -19.51 -20.72
N ALA A 279 4.60 -19.52 -21.91
CA ALA A 279 4.10 -20.28 -23.06
C ALA A 279 4.16 -21.81 -22.87
N ASP A 280 5.03 -22.31 -22.00
CA ASP A 280 5.27 -23.74 -21.75
C ASP A 280 4.76 -24.23 -20.39
N ALA A 281 4.00 -23.39 -19.67
CA ALA A 281 3.52 -23.64 -18.30
C ALA A 281 4.62 -23.86 -17.25
N ARG A 282 5.83 -23.35 -17.49
CA ARG A 282 6.96 -23.39 -16.55
C ARG A 282 7.39 -22.01 -16.06
N GLY A 283 6.53 -21.01 -16.22
CA GLY A 283 6.78 -19.66 -15.73
C GLY A 283 7.10 -19.66 -14.24
N VAL A 284 8.21 -19.03 -13.89
CA VAL A 284 8.67 -18.82 -12.52
C VAL A 284 8.35 -17.43 -12.00
N GLU A 285 7.80 -16.56 -12.87
CA GLU A 285 7.47 -15.20 -12.54
C GLU A 285 6.16 -15.12 -11.76
N LYS A 286 6.17 -14.32 -10.70
CA LYS A 286 4.99 -14.04 -9.88
C LYS A 286 4.85 -12.54 -9.65
N ILE A 287 3.62 -12.10 -9.51
CA ILE A 287 3.29 -10.75 -9.04
C ILE A 287 2.56 -10.91 -7.71
N ARG A 288 3.10 -10.33 -6.65
CA ARG A 288 2.35 -10.06 -5.42
C ARG A 288 2.05 -8.57 -5.39
N GLY A 289 0.86 -8.16 -5.02
CA GLY A 289 0.49 -6.77 -5.24
C GLY A 289 -0.64 -6.24 -4.39
N ARG A 290 -0.81 -4.94 -4.50
CA ARG A 290 -1.95 -4.17 -4.03
C ARG A 290 -2.44 -3.32 -5.19
N GLU A 291 -3.69 -3.53 -5.56
CA GLU A 291 -4.42 -2.63 -6.44
C GLU A 291 -5.42 -1.88 -5.56
N PHE A 292 -5.38 -0.55 -5.53
CA PHE A 292 -6.25 0.27 -4.69
C PHE A 292 -7.12 1.17 -5.57
N LEU A 293 -8.44 1.02 -5.49
CA LEU A 293 -9.39 1.88 -6.17
C LEU A 293 -9.55 3.18 -5.38
N LEU A 294 -8.94 4.27 -5.84
CA LEU A 294 -8.92 5.53 -5.09
C LEU A 294 -10.32 6.10 -4.90
N ASP A 295 -11.09 6.15 -5.98
CA ASP A 295 -12.42 6.71 -5.99
C ASP A 295 -13.32 5.83 -6.89
N PRO A 296 -14.47 5.34 -6.41
CA PRO A 296 -15.37 4.50 -7.22
C PRO A 296 -15.95 5.20 -8.46
N GLN A 297 -15.97 6.54 -8.47
CA GLN A 297 -16.44 7.37 -9.57
C GLN A 297 -15.35 7.61 -10.62
N THR A 298 -14.15 8.05 -10.23
CA THR A 298 -13.03 8.24 -11.19
C THR A 298 -12.42 6.90 -11.62
N ARG A 299 -12.47 5.92 -10.73
CA ARG A 299 -11.96 4.55 -10.89
C ARG A 299 -10.47 4.47 -11.09
N ASP A 300 -9.73 5.48 -10.67
CA ASP A 300 -8.28 5.45 -10.70
C ASP A 300 -7.74 4.34 -9.79
N LEU A 301 -6.72 3.64 -10.27
CA LEU A 301 -6.07 2.53 -9.58
C LEU A 301 -4.66 2.94 -9.16
N SER A 302 -4.42 3.01 -7.87
CA SER A 302 -3.08 3.02 -7.30
C SER A 302 -2.55 1.58 -7.32
N ILE A 303 -1.39 1.40 -7.96
CA ILE A 303 -0.76 0.10 -8.16
C ILE A 303 0.54 0.02 -7.37
N VAL A 304 0.71 -1.09 -6.67
CA VAL A 304 2.02 -1.60 -6.21
C VAL A 304 2.10 -3.08 -6.55
N TRP A 305 3.11 -3.45 -7.32
CA TRP A 305 3.40 -4.82 -7.74
C TRP A 305 4.83 -5.19 -7.37
N GLN A 306 4.96 -6.14 -6.46
CA GLN A 306 6.20 -6.85 -6.15
C GLN A 306 6.39 -7.97 -7.18
N LEU A 307 7.46 -7.89 -7.97
CA LEU A 307 7.79 -8.87 -8.99
C LEU A 307 8.78 -9.89 -8.44
N LEU A 308 8.44 -11.17 -8.58
CA LEU A 308 9.27 -12.27 -8.10
C LEU A 308 9.72 -13.17 -9.24
N SER A 309 10.95 -13.65 -9.16
CA SER A 309 11.44 -14.81 -9.91
C SER A 309 11.66 -15.95 -8.92
N GLY A 310 10.81 -16.98 -8.97
CA GLY A 310 10.67 -17.93 -7.88
C GLY A 310 10.09 -17.26 -6.64
N GLU A 311 10.86 -17.21 -5.54
CA GLU A 311 10.52 -16.46 -4.31
C GLU A 311 11.44 -15.25 -4.09
N ARG A 312 12.35 -14.95 -5.02
CA ARG A 312 13.21 -13.78 -4.92
C ARG A 312 12.49 -12.57 -5.51
N THR A 313 12.28 -11.53 -4.69
CA THR A 313 11.89 -10.22 -5.19
C THR A 313 12.96 -9.67 -6.12
N THR A 314 12.54 -9.23 -7.29
CA THR A 314 13.43 -8.65 -8.31
C THR A 314 13.19 -7.16 -8.47
N HIS A 315 11.92 -6.74 -8.46
CA HIS A 315 11.55 -5.35 -8.65
C HIS A 315 10.29 -5.00 -7.87
N PHE A 316 10.10 -3.71 -7.63
CA PHE A 316 8.82 -3.11 -7.31
C PHE A 316 8.37 -2.23 -8.48
N VAL A 317 7.10 -2.34 -8.84
CA VAL A 317 6.48 -1.49 -9.86
C VAL A 317 5.31 -0.77 -9.22
N HIS A 318 5.30 0.56 -9.27
CA HIS A 318 4.25 1.32 -8.59
C HIS A 318 3.91 2.63 -9.29
N GLY A 319 2.67 3.08 -9.11
CA GLY A 319 2.18 4.34 -9.66
C GLY A 319 0.67 4.42 -9.68
N LEU A 320 0.14 5.21 -10.61
CA LEU A 320 -1.28 5.47 -10.78
C LEU A 320 -1.70 5.10 -12.20
N LEU A 321 -2.82 4.41 -12.34
CA LEU A 321 -3.49 4.17 -13.61
C LEU A 321 -4.87 4.84 -13.59
N THR A 322 -5.20 5.52 -14.68
CA THR A 322 -6.47 6.24 -14.85
C THR A 322 -7.42 5.47 -15.74
N TRP A 323 -8.72 5.49 -15.41
CA TRP A 323 -9.74 4.79 -16.18
C TRP A 323 -10.17 5.59 -17.42
N GLU A 324 -10.23 4.90 -18.55
CA GLU A 324 -10.72 5.38 -19.82
C GLU A 324 -11.86 4.45 -20.30
N PRO A 325 -13.13 4.91 -20.33
CA PRO A 325 -14.22 4.14 -20.92
C PRO A 325 -13.93 3.84 -22.40
N ALA A 326 -14.35 2.66 -22.86
CA ALA A 326 -14.31 2.35 -24.28
C ALA A 326 -15.25 3.31 -25.05
N ALA A 327 -14.81 3.76 -26.22
CA ALA A 327 -15.60 4.57 -27.14
C ALA A 327 -16.74 3.75 -27.78
#